data_AF-I4DPE2-F1
#
_entry.id   AF-I4DPE2-F1
#
_cell.length_a   1.000
_cell.length_b   1.000
_cell.length_c   1.000
_cell.angle_alpha   90.00
_cell.angle_beta   90.00
_cell.angle_gamma   90.00
#
_symmetry.space_group_name_H-M   'P 1'
#
loop_
_entity.id
_entity.type
_entity.pdbx_description
1 polymer ?
#
loop_
_entity_poly.entity_id
_entity_poly.type
_entity_poly.pdbx_seq_one_letter_code
_entity_poly.pdbx_strand_id
1 'polypeptide(L)'
;MAADMSYANATMDNGLSQMVNSHLKGVGRLFYIHSPKDTMFERQEDVPNFFRQSWPYFLIFMVLEHIVLRLKGHKGIRLNDGITSISHGIFQECGRLVWRGAESYLYTWIYTNFR
;
A
#
# COMPACT_ATOMS: atom_id res chain seq x y z
N MET A 1 -18.47 9.23 -37.91
CA MET A 1 -17.07 9.34 -37.43
C MET A 1 -16.85 10.37 -36.31
N ALA A 2 -17.74 11.36 -36.10
CA ALA A 2 -17.61 12.30 -34.96
C ALA A 2 -18.17 11.77 -33.63
N ALA A 3 -19.10 10.81 -33.66
CA ALA A 3 -19.71 10.24 -32.45
C ALA A 3 -18.76 9.28 -31.69
N ASP A 4 -17.97 8.46 -32.39
CA ASP A 4 -16.99 7.54 -31.77
C ASP A 4 -15.87 8.26 -31.01
N MET A 5 -15.45 9.43 -31.48
CA MET A 5 -14.42 10.24 -30.82
C MET A 5 -14.89 10.84 -29.48
N SER A 6 -16.20 11.02 -29.30
CA SER A 6 -16.77 11.60 -28.08
C SER A 6 -16.85 10.58 -26.93
N TYR A 7 -17.17 9.32 -27.22
CA TYR A 7 -17.17 8.25 -26.22
C TYR A 7 -15.76 7.93 -25.73
N ALA A 8 -14.76 7.92 -26.62
CA ALA A 8 -13.37 7.71 -26.24
C ALA A 8 -12.86 8.78 -25.26
N ASN A 9 -13.21 10.04 -25.47
CA ASN A 9 -12.79 11.15 -24.61
C ASN A 9 -13.46 11.09 -23.23
N ALA A 10 -14.75 10.74 -23.18
CA ALA A 10 -15.49 10.58 -21.92
C ALA A 10 -15.03 9.35 -21.10
N THR A 11 -14.66 8.25 -21.75
CA THR A 11 -14.10 7.07 -21.06
C THR A 11 -12.69 7.33 -20.52
N MET A 12 -11.86 8.07 -21.25
CA MET A 12 -10.50 8.45 -20.82
C MET A 12 -10.50 9.40 -19.62
N ASP A 13 -11.35 10.43 -19.63
CA ASP A 13 -11.46 11.42 -18.55
C ASP A 13 -11.99 10.78 -17.25
N ASN A 14 -12.94 9.86 -17.37
CA ASN A 14 -13.44 9.05 -16.26
C ASN A 14 -12.37 8.09 -15.70
N GLY A 15 -11.54 7.50 -16.57
CA GLY A 15 -10.49 6.57 -16.17
C GLY A 15 -9.38 7.24 -15.34
N LEU A 16 -8.91 8.41 -15.79
CA LEU A 16 -7.91 9.19 -15.05
C LEU A 16 -8.46 9.67 -13.70
N SER A 17 -9.69 10.20 -13.69
CA SER A 17 -10.34 10.66 -12.46
C SER A 17 -10.50 9.54 -11.43
N GLN A 18 -10.89 8.33 -11.86
CA GLN A 18 -10.98 7.18 -10.95
C GLN A 18 -9.61 6.75 -10.43
N MET A 19 -8.58 6.73 -11.28
CA MET A 19 -7.21 6.44 -10.89
C MET A 19 -6.72 7.43 -9.83
N VAL A 20 -6.88 8.74 -10.07
CA VAL A 20 -6.48 9.79 -9.12
C VAL A 20 -7.24 9.65 -7.79
N ASN A 21 -8.56 9.43 -7.82
CA ASN A 21 -9.35 9.23 -6.60
C ASN A 21 -8.89 7.99 -5.81
N SER A 22 -8.57 6.89 -6.49
CA SER A 22 -8.09 5.68 -5.83
C SER A 22 -6.73 5.90 -5.15
N HIS A 23 -5.82 6.65 -5.80
CA HIS A 23 -4.54 6.99 -5.21
C HIS A 23 -4.65 8.00 -4.07
N LEU A 24 -5.56 8.98 -4.16
CA LEU A 24 -5.86 9.91 -3.07
C LEU A 24 -6.38 9.18 -1.84
N LYS A 25 -7.30 8.21 -2.02
CA LYS A 25 -7.74 7.33 -0.93
C LYS A 25 -6.58 6.49 -0.38
N GLY A 26 -5.67 6.03 -1.23
CA GLY A 26 -4.45 5.32 -0.79
C GLY A 26 -3.53 6.21 0.05
N VAL A 27 -3.28 7.44 -0.36
CA VAL A 27 -2.49 8.42 0.39
C VAL A 27 -3.18 8.78 1.71
N GLY A 28 -4.50 9.01 1.69
CA GLY A 28 -5.28 9.29 2.90
C GLY A 28 -5.16 8.16 3.93
N ARG A 29 -5.21 6.89 3.48
CA ARG A 29 -5.01 5.73 4.35
C ARG A 29 -3.63 5.68 5.03
N LEU A 30 -2.58 6.21 4.42
CA LEU A 30 -1.25 6.30 5.07
C LEU A 30 -1.27 7.20 6.30
N PHE A 31 -2.13 8.22 6.30
CA PHE A 31 -2.31 9.17 7.40
C PHE A 31 -3.53 8.84 8.28
N TYR A 32 -4.08 7.63 8.17
CA TYR A 32 -5.30 7.20 8.85
C TYR A 32 -6.54 8.06 8.52
N ILE A 33 -6.51 8.79 7.41
CA ILE A 33 -7.63 9.59 6.90
C ILE A 33 -8.46 8.68 5.99
N HIS A 34 -9.33 7.87 6.60
CA HIS A 34 -10.36 7.10 5.88
C HIS A 34 -11.59 6.85 6.76
N SER A 35 -12.73 6.60 6.13
CA SER A 35 -13.94 6.19 6.85
C SER A 35 -13.86 4.70 7.21
N PRO A 36 -14.26 4.28 8.43
CA PRO A 36 -14.34 2.87 8.78
C PRO A 36 -15.32 2.10 7.90
N LYS A 37 -16.40 2.76 7.46
CA LYS A 37 -17.44 2.17 6.58
C LYS A 37 -16.86 1.66 5.26
N ASP A 38 -15.80 2.30 4.76
CA ASP A 38 -15.15 1.93 3.50
C ASP A 38 -14.16 0.77 3.65
N THR A 39 -13.86 0.35 4.88
CA THR A 39 -12.90 -0.72 5.20
C THR A 39 -13.51 -1.88 5.98
N MET A 40 -14.84 -1.92 6.10
CA MET A 40 -15.56 -3.05 6.66
C MET A 40 -15.93 -4.01 5.54
N PHE A 41 -15.42 -5.24 5.63
CA PHE A 41 -15.69 -6.31 4.67
C PHE A 41 -16.43 -7.44 5.39
N GLU A 42 -17.45 -7.98 4.74
CA GLU A 42 -18.24 -9.09 5.29
C GLU A 42 -17.47 -10.42 5.22
N ARG A 43 -16.71 -10.63 4.15
CA ARG A 43 -15.92 -11.85 3.93
C ARG A 43 -14.44 -11.54 3.94
N GLN A 44 -13.65 -12.50 4.45
CA GLN A 44 -12.19 -12.38 4.52
C GLN A 44 -11.53 -12.24 3.14
N GLU A 45 -12.10 -12.88 2.13
CA GLU A 45 -11.62 -12.84 0.73
C GLU A 45 -11.75 -11.46 0.08
N ASP A 46 -12.68 -10.63 0.56
CA ASP A 46 -12.87 -9.27 0.09
C ASP A 46 -11.88 -8.29 0.73
N VAL A 47 -11.16 -8.70 1.79
CA VAL A 47 -10.19 -7.86 2.48
C VAL A 47 -8.94 -7.70 1.61
N PRO A 48 -8.66 -6.49 1.10
CA PRO A 48 -7.48 -6.28 0.30
C PRO A 48 -6.20 -6.40 1.13
N ASN A 49 -5.12 -6.82 0.49
CA ASN A 49 -3.81 -6.78 1.13
C ASN A 49 -3.30 -5.33 1.20
N PHE A 50 -3.65 -4.62 2.27
CA PHE A 50 -3.26 -3.23 2.52
C PHE A 50 -1.74 -3.03 2.51
N PHE A 51 -0.98 -4.01 3.02
CA PHE A 51 0.48 -3.93 3.00
C PHE A 51 1.02 -3.89 1.56
N ARG A 52 0.50 -4.75 0.67
CA ARG A 52 0.88 -4.74 -0.75
C ARG A 52 0.49 -3.44 -1.45
N GLN A 53 -0.62 -2.82 -1.06
CA GLN A 53 -1.04 -1.52 -1.59
C GLN A 53 -0.14 -0.36 -1.13
N SER A 54 0.51 -0.48 0.03
CA SER A 54 1.40 0.55 0.58
C SER A 54 2.78 0.61 -0.08
N TRP A 55 3.25 -0.49 -0.68
CA TRP A 55 4.56 -0.60 -1.36
C TRP A 55 4.89 0.51 -2.36
N PRO A 56 4.01 0.87 -3.32
CA PRO A 56 4.30 1.94 -4.28
C PRO A 56 4.54 3.29 -3.58
N TYR A 57 3.75 3.60 -2.53
CA TYR A 57 3.93 4.83 -1.77
C TYR A 57 5.23 4.84 -0.97
N PHE A 58 5.60 3.70 -0.38
CA PHE A 58 6.88 3.53 0.30
C PHE A 58 8.08 3.81 -0.64
N LEU A 59 8.05 3.27 -1.87
CA LEU A 59 9.08 3.54 -2.87
C LEU A 59 9.13 5.04 -3.25
N ILE A 60 7.97 5.68 -3.44
CA ILE A 60 7.88 7.12 -3.73
C ILE A 60 8.50 7.92 -2.58
N PHE A 61 8.22 7.59 -1.32
CA PHE A 61 8.80 8.27 -0.17
C PHE A 61 10.32 8.10 -0.08
N MET A 62 10.87 6.93 -0.40
CA MET A 62 12.34 6.76 -0.48
C MET A 62 12.98 7.64 -1.56
N VAL A 63 12.34 7.78 -2.72
CA VAL A 63 12.82 8.68 -3.78
C VAL A 63 12.68 10.15 -3.36
N LEU A 64 11.55 10.52 -2.75
CA LEU A 64 11.29 11.87 -2.26
C LEU A 64 12.29 12.28 -1.17
N GLU A 65 12.61 11.39 -0.24
CA GLU A 65 13.65 11.61 0.77
C GLU A 65 14.98 11.99 0.09
N HIS A 66 15.33 11.26 -0.97
CA HIS A 66 16.54 11.54 -1.74
C HIS A 66 16.54 12.91 -2.40
N ILE A 67 15.41 13.29 -3.00
CA ILE A 67 15.22 14.60 -3.63
C ILE A 67 15.32 15.70 -2.56
N VAL A 68 14.64 15.56 -1.42
CA VAL A 68 14.66 16.53 -0.32
C VAL A 68 16.07 16.70 0.24
N LEU A 69 16.83 15.62 0.41
CA LEU A 69 18.22 15.67 0.87
C LEU A 69 19.13 16.42 -0.12
N ARG A 70 18.93 16.21 -1.43
CA ARG A 70 19.63 16.96 -2.48
C ARG A 70 19.29 18.44 -2.43
N LEU A 71 18.02 18.80 -2.25
CA LEU A 71 17.57 20.19 -2.13
C LEU A 71 18.13 20.88 -0.88
N LYS A 72 18.34 20.15 0.22
CA LYS A 72 18.98 20.65 1.45
C LYS A 72 20.51 20.85 1.32
N GLY A 73 21.10 20.55 0.17
CA GLY A 73 22.54 20.76 -0.08
C GLY A 73 23.45 19.66 0.45
N HIS A 74 22.91 18.55 0.93
CA HIS A 74 23.72 17.39 1.29
C HIS A 74 24.31 16.75 0.01
N LYS A 75 25.65 16.68 -0.06
CA LYS A 75 26.36 16.08 -1.19
C LYS A 75 26.41 14.56 -1.02
N GLY A 76 25.96 13.84 -2.05
CA GLY A 76 26.08 12.38 -2.14
C GLY A 76 24.78 11.62 -1.88
N ILE A 77 24.79 10.35 -2.27
CA ILE A 77 23.65 9.45 -2.06
C ILE A 77 23.83 8.79 -0.69
N ARG A 78 22.96 9.10 0.29
CA ARG A 78 22.96 8.45 1.61
C ARG A 78 22.34 7.05 1.52
N LEU A 79 23.06 6.13 0.89
CA LEU A 79 22.64 4.74 0.69
C LEU A 79 22.32 4.03 2.01
N ASN A 80 22.95 4.43 3.12
CA ASN A 80 22.66 3.90 4.45
C ASN A 80 21.18 4.05 4.86
N ASP A 81 20.58 5.20 4.58
CA ASP A 81 19.19 5.47 4.97
C ASP A 81 18.23 4.66 4.09
N GLY A 82 18.52 4.52 2.79
CA GLY A 82 17.78 3.64 1.89
C GLY A 82 17.86 2.15 2.27
N ILE A 83 19.06 1.66 2.61
CA ILE A 83 19.26 0.28 3.07
C ILE A 83 18.49 0.04 4.38
N THR A 84 18.53 1.00 5.30
CA THR A 84 17.81 0.92 6.57
C THR A 84 16.29 0.89 6.34
N SER A 85 15.77 1.72 5.44
CA SER A 85 14.35 1.73 5.07
C SER A 85 13.89 0.41 4.45
N ILE A 86 14.66 -0.14 3.50
CA ILE A 86 14.35 -1.45 2.90
C ILE A 86 14.42 -2.57 3.94
N SER A 87 15.44 -2.53 4.82
CA SER A 87 15.60 -3.51 5.90
C SER A 87 14.40 -3.50 6.83
N HIS A 88 13.87 -2.33 7.19
CA HIS A 88 12.63 -2.21 7.97
C HIS A 88 11.43 -2.81 7.23
N GLY A 89 11.29 -2.56 5.93
CA GLY A 89 10.22 -3.14 5.12
C GLY A 89 10.26 -4.66 5.08
N ILE A 90 11.45 -5.25 4.92
CA ILE A 90 11.65 -6.70 4.95
C ILE A 90 11.38 -7.26 6.35
N PHE A 91 11.89 -6.60 7.38
CA PHE A 91 11.69 -7.00 8.77
C PHE A 91 10.20 -7.02 9.16
N GLN A 92 9.43 -6.02 8.69
CA GLN A 92 7.99 -5.96 8.89
C GLN A 92 7.27 -7.15 8.22
N GLU A 93 7.68 -7.55 7.03
CA GLU A 93 7.12 -8.73 6.35
C GLU A 93 7.47 -10.04 7.07
N CYS A 94 8.70 -10.17 7.57
CA CYS A 94 9.09 -11.30 8.40
C CYS A 94 8.22 -11.38 9.66
N GLY A 95 8.00 -10.25 10.35
CA GLY A 95 7.11 -10.19 11.51
C GLY A 95 5.67 -10.62 11.17
N ARG A 96 5.16 -10.19 10.02
CA ARG A 96 3.83 -10.59 9.54
C ARG A 96 3.73 -12.10 9.29
N LEU A 97 4.77 -12.70 8.70
CA LEU A 97 4.83 -14.15 8.48
C LEU A 97 4.84 -14.92 9.79
N VAL A 98 5.66 -14.49 10.76
CA VAL A 98 5.75 -15.13 12.08
C VAL A 98 4.42 -15.04 12.80
N TRP A 99 3.82 -13.85 12.89
CA TRP A 99 2.60 -13.65 13.67
C TRP A 99 1.37 -14.31 13.03
N ARG A 100 1.10 -14.05 11.74
CA ARG A 100 -0.04 -14.68 11.05
C ARG A 100 0.14 -16.19 10.91
N GLY A 101 1.38 -16.65 10.76
CA GLY A 101 1.72 -18.08 10.79
C GLY A 101 1.42 -18.71 12.15
N ALA A 102 1.84 -18.05 13.23
CA ALA A 102 1.54 -18.49 14.60
C ALA A 102 0.03 -18.50 14.89
N GLU A 103 -0.71 -17.47 14.49
CA GLU A 103 -2.18 -17.42 14.60
C GLU A 103 -2.83 -18.59 13.86
N SER A 104 -2.42 -18.83 12.61
CA SER A 104 -2.96 -19.93 11.78
C SER A 104 -2.65 -21.31 12.37
N TYR A 105 -1.44 -21.49 12.89
CA TYR A 105 -1.02 -22.72 13.58
C TYR A 105 -1.83 -22.92 14.86
N LEU A 106 -1.94 -21.90 15.70
CA LEU A 106 -2.68 -21.94 16.96
C LEU A 106 -4.15 -22.27 16.72
N TYR A 107 -4.77 -21.65 15.73
CA TYR A 107 -6.15 -21.95 15.34
C TYR A 107 -6.32 -23.43 14.96
N THR A 108 -5.44 -23.95 14.12
CA THR A 108 -5.49 -25.36 13.69
C THR A 108 -5.27 -26.33 14.86
N TRP A 109 -4.35 -25.99 15.77
CA TRP A 109 -4.07 -26.78 16.96
C TRP A 109 -5.27 -26.85 17.90
N ILE A 110 -5.89 -25.70 18.21
CA ILE A 110 -7.10 -25.64 19.04
C ILE A 110 -8.22 -26.46 18.39
N TYR A 111 -8.45 -26.25 17.09
CA TYR A 111 -9.49 -26.98 16.36
C TYR A 111 -9.26 -28.49 16.34
N THR A 112 -8.01 -28.96 16.29
CA THR A 112 -7.72 -30.40 16.24
C THR A 112 -7.84 -31.06 17.62
N ASN A 113 -7.47 -30.36 18.69
CA ASN A 113 -7.42 -30.93 20.05
C ASN A 113 -8.70 -30.74 20.87
N PHE A 114 -9.52 -29.74 20.57
CA PHE A 114 -10.70 -29.38 21.37
C PHE A 114 -12.01 -29.44 20.58
N ARG A 115 -12.02 -30.12 19.43
CA ARG A 115 -13.20 -30.42 18.61
C ARG A 115 -13.71 -31.83 18.85
#